data_AF-A0A6A2FI25-F1
#
_entry.id   AF-A0A6A2FI25-F1
#
_cell.length_a   1.000
_cell.length_b   1.000
_cell.length_c   1.000
_cell.angle_alpha   90.00
_cell.angle_beta   90.00
_cell.angle_gamma   90.00
#
_symmetry.space_group_name_H-M   'P 1'
#
loop_
_entity.id
_entity.type
_entity.pdbx_description
1 polymer ?
#
loop_
_entity_poly.entity_id
_entity_poly.type
_entity_poly.pdbx_seq_one_letter_code
_entity_poly.pdbx_strand_id
1 'polypeptide(L)'
;MEDLLRFYGIDWVAMALSLYAVYLLGNRNKWGFVSFIISNALWVYVGYLTGSYAIAIGNFVFLLMNSRGYLKWVREARVSQN
;
A
#
# COMPACT_ATOMS: atom_id res chain seq x y z
N MET A 1 -14.61 17.10 -20.26
CA MET A 1 -14.85 15.67 -19.94
C MET A 1 -13.62 14.79 -20.21
N GLU A 2 -12.53 15.33 -20.77
CA GLU A 2 -11.31 14.56 -21.10
C GLU A 2 -10.22 14.58 -20.00
N ASP A 3 -10.35 15.45 -18.99
CA ASP A 3 -9.38 15.53 -17.89
C ASP A 3 -9.63 14.51 -16.76
N LEU A 4 -10.82 13.92 -16.68
CA LEU A 4 -11.17 12.94 -15.65
C LEU A 4 -10.43 11.60 -15.83
N LEU A 5 -9.90 11.32 -17.02
CA LEU A 5 -9.25 10.04 -17.36
C LEU A 5 -7.74 10.17 -17.55
N ARG A 6 -7.17 11.38 -17.47
CA ARG A 6 -5.79 11.62 -17.89
C ARG A 6 -4.75 11.14 -16.86
N PHE A 7 -5.12 11.05 -15.59
CA PHE A 7 -4.26 10.56 -14.49
C PHE A 7 -4.97 9.77 -13.37
N TYR A 8 -6.30 9.67 -13.37
CA TYR A 8 -7.06 9.22 -12.18
C TYR A 8 -7.28 7.72 -12.01
N GLY A 9 -7.05 6.89 -13.04
CA GLY A 9 -7.24 5.43 -12.89
C GLY A 9 -6.34 4.81 -11.83
N ILE A 10 -5.09 5.29 -11.74
CA ILE A 10 -4.09 4.78 -10.79
C ILE A 10 -4.47 5.17 -9.36
N ASP A 11 -4.94 6.39 -9.12
CA ASP A 11 -5.37 6.86 -7.81
C ASP A 11 -6.52 6.01 -7.27
N TRP A 12 -7.51 5.72 -8.11
CA TRP A 12 -8.64 4.85 -7.76
C TRP A 12 -8.19 3.43 -7.48
N VAL A 13 -7.27 2.88 -8.27
CA VAL A 13 -6.69 1.55 -8.02
C VAL A 13 -5.88 1.53 -6.73
N ALA A 14 -5.05 2.55 -6.48
CA ALA A 14 -4.27 2.70 -5.26
C ALA A 14 -5.19 2.81 -4.04
N MET A 15 -6.27 3.58 -4.13
CA MET A 15 -7.28 3.69 -3.08
C MET A 15 -7.98 2.35 -2.83
N ALA A 16 -8.47 1.68 -3.87
CA ALA A 16 -9.13 0.38 -3.75
C ALA A 16 -8.22 -0.67 -3.10
N LEU A 17 -6.95 -0.73 -3.51
CA LEU A 17 -5.95 -1.63 -2.91
C LEU A 17 -5.63 -1.27 -1.45
N SER A 18 -5.66 0.02 -1.12
CA SER A 18 -5.45 0.49 0.26
C SER A 18 -6.60 0.05 1.17
N LEU A 19 -7.85 0.21 0.71
CA LEU A 19 -9.03 -0.24 1.44
C LEU A 19 -9.07 -1.76 1.57
N TYR A 20 -8.76 -2.48 0.49
CA TYR A 20 -8.69 -3.94 0.48
C TYR A 20 -7.60 -4.46 1.44
N ALA A 21 -6.44 -3.80 1.46
CA ALA A 21 -5.37 -4.13 2.40
C ALA A 21 -5.81 -3.98 3.86
N VAL A 22 -6.46 -2.86 4.20
CA VAL A 22 -6.97 -2.61 5.55
C VAL A 22 -8.01 -3.67 5.95
N TYR A 23 -8.92 -4.03 5.05
CA TYR A 23 -9.87 -5.11 5.26
C TYR A 23 -9.18 -6.45 5.55
N LEU A 24 -8.18 -6.83 4.74
CA LEU A 24 -7.42 -8.06 4.94
C LEU A 24 -6.62 -8.06 6.26
N LEU A 25 -6.02 -6.93 6.64
CA LEU A 25 -5.32 -6.77 7.92
C LEU A 25 -6.28 -6.96 9.10
N GLY A 26 -7.50 -6.39 9.03
CA GLY A 26 -8.55 -6.59 10.03
C GLY A 26 -8.95 -8.06 10.18
N ASN A 27 -8.95 -8.80 9.08
CA ASN A 27 -9.23 -10.24 9.05
C ASN A 27 -8.00 -11.13 9.36
N ARG A 28 -6.93 -10.55 9.94
CA ARG A 28 -5.66 -11.24 10.27
C ARG A 28 -5.03 -11.97 9.07
N ASN A 29 -5.18 -11.44 7.87
CA ASN A 29 -4.63 -12.02 6.66
C ASN A 29 -3.33 -11.32 6.23
N LYS A 30 -2.24 -12.08 6.14
CA LYS A 30 -0.91 -11.60 5.71
C LYS A 30 -0.90 -10.94 4.33
N TRP A 31 -1.83 -11.30 3.45
CA TRP A 31 -1.95 -10.70 2.11
C TRP A 31 -2.29 -9.21 2.15
N GLY A 32 -2.85 -8.72 3.27
CA GLY A 32 -3.12 -7.30 3.41
C GLY A 32 -1.84 -6.46 3.41
N PHE A 33 -0.72 -6.95 3.97
CA PHE A 33 0.56 -6.21 3.87
C PHE A 33 1.04 -6.11 2.42
N VAL A 34 0.92 -7.19 1.66
CA VAL A 34 1.31 -7.21 0.24
C VAL A 34 0.48 -6.22 -0.56
N SER A 35 -0.85 -6.23 -0.35
CA SER A 35 -1.76 -5.25 -0.96
C SER A 35 -1.39 -3.81 -0.58
N PHE A 36 -1.03 -3.56 0.68
CA PHE A 36 -0.63 -2.22 1.13
C PHE A 36 0.73 -1.80 0.58
N ILE A 37 1.69 -2.71 0.40
CA ILE A 37 2.98 -2.40 -0.25
C ILE A 37 2.75 -1.96 -1.69
N ILE A 38 1.91 -2.70 -2.43
CA ILE A 38 1.58 -2.36 -3.82
C ILE A 38 0.84 -1.02 -3.87
N SER A 39 -0.16 -0.79 -2.99
CA SER A 39 -0.90 0.47 -2.98
C SER A 39 -0.01 1.67 -2.64
N ASN A 40 0.89 1.55 -1.66
CA ASN A 40 1.84 2.60 -1.31
C ASN A 40 2.81 2.89 -2.45
N ALA A 41 3.27 1.88 -3.20
CA ALA A 41 4.11 2.09 -4.38
C ALA A 41 3.37 2.89 -5.47
N LEU A 42 2.09 2.59 -5.69
CA LEU A 42 1.25 3.37 -6.60
C LEU A 42 1.07 4.80 -6.10
N TRP A 43 0.81 5.01 -4.81
CA TRP A 43 0.70 6.35 -4.24
C TRP A 43 2.00 7.15 -4.33
N VAL A 44 3.17 6.50 -4.23
CA VAL A 44 4.46 7.17 -4.50
C VAL A 44 4.52 7.68 -5.93
N TYR A 45 4.12 6.85 -6.90
CA TYR A 45 4.07 7.22 -8.31
C TYR A 45 3.06 8.35 -8.57
N VAL A 46 1.88 8.29 -7.95
CA VAL A 46 0.87 9.35 -8.01
C VAL A 46 1.39 10.65 -7.39
N GLY A 47 2.08 10.58 -6.25
CA GLY A 47 2.73 11.73 -5.63
C GLY A 47 3.74 12.39 -6.56
N TYR A 48 4.51 11.60 -7.30
CA TYR A 48 5.42 12.12 -8.33
C TYR A 48 4.67 12.80 -9.49
N LEU A 49 3.62 12.16 -10.05
CA LEU A 49 2.83 12.70 -11.15
C LEU A 49 2.08 14.00 -10.78
N THR A 50 1.62 14.10 -9.55
CA THR A 50 0.91 15.28 -9.02
C THR A 50 1.84 16.38 -8.51
N GLY A 51 3.16 16.15 -8.50
CA GLY A 51 4.14 17.07 -7.92
C GLY A 51 4.05 17.18 -6.38
N SER A 52 3.33 16.26 -5.73
CA SER A 52 3.12 16.25 -4.28
C SER A 52 4.19 15.42 -3.58
N TYR A 53 5.27 16.08 -3.16
CA TYR A 53 6.32 15.47 -2.35
C TYR A 53 5.81 14.89 -1.03
N ALA A 54 4.76 15.49 -0.44
CA ALA A 54 4.14 15.00 0.78
C ALA A 54 3.53 13.60 0.57
N ILE A 55 2.78 13.41 -0.52
CA ILE A 55 2.19 12.11 -0.87
C ILE A 55 3.29 11.10 -1.19
N ALA A 56 4.29 11.50 -1.98
CA ALA A 56 5.36 10.60 -2.38
C ALA A 56 6.19 10.10 -1.18
N ILE A 57 6.69 11.01 -0.35
CA ILE A 57 7.53 10.66 0.80
C ILE A 57 6.71 9.91 1.86
N GLY A 58 5.48 10.35 2.14
CA GLY A 58 4.61 9.69 3.13
C GLY A 58 4.32 8.24 2.76
N ASN A 59 3.94 7.99 1.51
CA ASN A 59 3.68 6.62 1.04
C ASN A 59 4.95 5.78 0.92
N PHE A 60 6.10 6.40 0.63
CA PHE A 60 7.38 5.70 0.67
C PHE A 60 7.71 5.21 2.10
N VAL A 61 7.50 6.04 3.12
CA VAL A 61 7.68 5.64 4.53
C VAL A 61 6.68 4.52 4.89
N PHE A 62 5.41 4.63 4.48
CA PHE A 62 4.44 3.56 4.71
C PHE A 62 4.81 2.27 3.99
N LEU A 63 5.36 2.32 2.79
CA LEU A 63 5.86 1.14 2.09
C LEU A 63 6.92 0.41 2.92
N LEU A 64 7.88 1.13 3.49
CA LEU A 64 8.92 0.56 4.37
C LEU A 64 8.32 -0.04 5.64
N MET A 65 7.38 0.66 6.28
CA MET A 65 6.70 0.17 7.47
C MET A 65 5.92 -1.11 7.20
N ASN A 66 5.21 -1.18 6.07
CA ASN A 66 4.45 -2.36 5.67
C ASN A 66 5.34 -3.55 5.31
N SER A 67 6.46 -3.28 4.67
CA SER A 67 7.49 -4.29 4.39
C SER A 67 8.04 -4.88 5.70
N ARG A 68 8.35 -4.01 6.68
CA ARG A 68 8.78 -4.45 8.02
C ARG A 68 7.69 -5.23 8.75
N GLY A 69 6.43 -4.79 8.66
CA GLY A 69 5.27 -5.46 9.24
C GLY A 69 5.08 -6.87 8.69
N TYR A 70 5.19 -7.04 7.36
CA TYR A 70 5.15 -8.34 6.71
C TYR A 70 6.25 -9.29 7.19
N LEU A 71 7.51 -8.82 7.23
CA LEU A 71 8.64 -9.62 7.70
C LEU A 71 8.46 -10.07 9.16
N LYS A 72 7.96 -9.18 10.02
CA LYS A 72 7.65 -9.49 11.41
C LYS A 72 6.55 -10.56 11.50
N TRP A 73 5.47 -10.41 10.74
CA TRP A 73 4.38 -11.39 10.70
C TRP A 73 4.86 -12.77 10.26
N VAL A 74 5.66 -12.84 9.20
CA VAL A 74 6.22 -14.11 8.70
C VAL A 74 7.13 -14.76 9.75
N ARG A 75 7.92 -13.96 10.48
CA ARG A 75 8.77 -14.46 11.56
C ARG A 75 7.93 -15.05 12.70
N GLU A 76 6.91 -14.32 13.17
CA GLU A 76 6.03 -14.78 14.26
C GLU A 76 5.27 -16.06 13.88
N ALA A 77 4.77 -16.15 12.64
CA ALA A 77 4.10 -17.35 12.13
C ALA A 77 5.02 -18.59 12.14
N ARG A 78 6.33 -18.41 11.90
CA ARG A 78 7.32 -19.51 11.99
C ARG A 78 7.59 -19.91 13.43
N VAL A 79 7.68 -18.96 14.36
CA VAL A 79 7.93 -19.24 15.78
C VAL A 79 6.76 -20.01 16.40
N SER A 80 5.51 -19.70 16.03
CA SER A 80 4.33 -20.42 16.55
C SER A 80 4.19 -21.88 16.06
N GLN A 81 4.98 -22.30 15.06
CA GLN A 81 4.93 -23.66 14.50
C GLN A 81 6.04 -24.58 15.04
N ASN A 82 7.03 -24.04 15.76
CA ASN A 82 8.09 -24.79 16.43
C ASN A 82 7.74 -25.01 17.90
#